data_AF-A0A2N2AMV6-F1
#
_entry.id   AF-A0A2N2AMV6-F1
#
_cell.length_a   1.000
_cell.length_b   1.000
_cell.length_c   1.000
_cell.angle_alpha   90.00
_cell.angle_beta   90.00
_cell.angle_gamma   90.00
#
_symmetry.space_group_name_H-M   'P 1'
#
loop_
_entity.id
_entity.type
_entity.pdbx_description
1 polymer ?
#
loop_
_entity_poly.entity_id
_entity_poly.type
_entity_poly.pdbx_seq_one_letter_code
_entity_poly.pdbx_strand_id
1 'polypeptide(L)'
;MAKITARTPKKDLPIARQVGPRIKQAREMGGFDTQAKLNAILTTTHNWSPSRLGNYESGYSIPGPDDVDIIAQETGTSACWIMFGAGPIGSREREIQAIRHQNLVHTVESFKADQVGYRAFLDATHTSPAKIELFVSDPGKPIGDRIARQIEKAFGKRKGWFDEQHIDHDPLCARFPDELRELMTIYSEQDERGRKLLLQVARATLVE
;
A
#
# COMPACT_ATOMS: atom_id res chain seq x y z
N MET A 1 18.90 -16.41 -44.06
CA MET A 1 19.37 -15.98 -42.72
C MET A 1 18.53 -14.80 -42.27
N ALA A 2 17.66 -14.99 -41.28
CA ALA A 2 16.82 -13.92 -40.73
C ALA A 2 17.66 -13.06 -39.76
N LYS A 3 17.77 -11.76 -40.03
CA LYS A 3 18.42 -10.80 -39.12
C LYS A 3 17.53 -10.62 -37.89
N ILE A 4 18.01 -11.09 -36.75
CA ILE A 4 17.45 -10.76 -35.44
C ILE A 4 17.84 -9.30 -35.16
N THR A 5 16.93 -8.36 -35.45
CA THR A 5 17.07 -6.99 -34.98
C THR A 5 16.78 -6.96 -33.48
N ALA A 6 17.81 -6.71 -32.67
CA ALA A 6 17.66 -6.42 -31.26
C ALA A 6 16.69 -5.24 -31.10
N ARG A 7 15.56 -5.47 -30.41
CA ARG A 7 14.62 -4.41 -30.05
C ARG A 7 15.34 -3.44 -29.12
N THR A 8 15.50 -2.20 -29.56
CA THR A 8 16.01 -1.11 -28.74
C THR A 8 15.14 -1.01 -27.48
N PRO A 9 15.71 -1.06 -26.26
CA PRO A 9 14.92 -0.91 -25.05
C PRO A 9 14.23 0.46 -25.10
N LYS A 10 12.90 0.47 -24.96
CA LYS A 10 12.15 1.72 -24.87
C LYS A 10 12.68 2.51 -23.67
N LYS A 11 12.89 3.80 -23.90
CA LYS A 11 13.22 4.89 -22.96
C LYS A 11 12.85 4.52 -21.52
N ASP A 12 13.81 4.59 -20.60
CA ASP A 12 13.61 4.32 -19.16
C ASP A 12 12.29 4.92 -18.68
N LEU A 13 11.36 4.07 -18.23
CA LEU A 13 10.06 4.48 -17.67
C LEU A 13 10.13 4.30 -16.14
N PRO A 14 10.43 5.37 -15.36
CA PRO A 14 10.59 5.26 -13.91
C PRO A 14 9.37 4.66 -13.20
N ILE A 15 8.16 4.95 -13.70
CA ILE A 15 6.90 4.43 -13.17
C ILE A 15 6.78 2.91 -13.38
N ALA A 16 7.22 2.38 -14.53
CA ALA A 16 7.13 0.96 -14.83
C ALA A 16 7.97 0.11 -13.86
N ARG A 17 9.14 0.62 -13.45
CA ARG A 17 10.02 -0.02 -12.46
C ARG A 17 9.45 -0.03 -11.05
N GLN A 18 8.52 0.87 -10.72
CA GLN A 18 7.85 0.90 -9.41
C GLN A 18 6.60 0.00 -9.40
N VAL A 19 5.86 -0.04 -10.51
CA VAL A 19 4.61 -0.81 -10.64
C VAL A 19 4.88 -2.30 -10.83
N GLY A 20 5.90 -2.68 -11.59
CA GLY A 20 6.23 -4.10 -11.86
C GLY A 20 6.39 -4.95 -10.59
N PRO A 21 7.20 -4.52 -9.60
CA PRO A 21 7.30 -5.19 -8.31
C PRO A 21 5.96 -5.35 -7.58
N ARG A 22 5.06 -4.36 -7.64
CA ARG A 22 3.73 -4.43 -7.01
C ARG A 22 2.80 -5.39 -7.73
N ILE A 23 2.85 -5.48 -9.06
CA ILE A 23 2.10 -6.51 -9.80
C ILE A 23 2.58 -7.91 -9.44
N LYS A 24 3.91 -8.09 -9.36
CA LYS A 24 4.50 -9.36 -8.93
C LYS A 24 4.00 -9.74 -7.53
N GLN A 25 3.97 -8.77 -6.63
CA GLN A 25 3.50 -8.97 -5.26
C GLN A 25 2.00 -9.20 -5.19
N ALA A 26 1.18 -8.48 -5.94
CA ALA A 26 -0.26 -8.72 -6.06
C ALA A 26 -0.54 -10.17 -6.46
N ARG A 27 0.20 -10.66 -7.47
CA ARG A 27 0.13 -12.05 -7.93
C ARG A 27 0.43 -13.04 -6.80
N GLU A 28 1.52 -12.84 -6.07
CA GLU A 28 1.91 -13.70 -4.95
C GLU A 28 0.84 -13.69 -3.83
N MET A 29 0.25 -12.52 -3.55
CA MET A 29 -0.84 -12.38 -2.56
C MET A 29 -2.13 -13.07 -3.00
N GLY A 30 -2.43 -13.08 -4.29
CA GLY A 30 -3.56 -13.83 -4.86
C GLY A 30 -3.38 -15.35 -4.84
N GLY A 31 -2.29 -15.88 -4.27
CA GLY A 31 -1.99 -17.31 -4.24
C GLY A 31 -1.41 -17.86 -5.55
N PHE A 32 -0.94 -16.98 -6.44
CA PHE A 32 -0.35 -17.37 -7.72
C PHE A 32 1.17 -17.38 -7.62
N ASP A 33 1.75 -18.43 -7.04
CA ASP A 33 3.20 -18.51 -6.78
C ASP A 33 4.09 -18.36 -8.03
N THR A 34 3.53 -18.58 -9.23
CA THR A 34 4.23 -18.41 -10.51
C THR A 34 3.43 -17.53 -11.46
N GLN A 35 4.13 -16.79 -12.32
CA GLN A 35 3.51 -16.02 -13.41
C GLN A 35 2.59 -16.88 -14.28
N ALA A 36 2.96 -18.13 -14.52
CA ALA A 36 2.17 -19.06 -15.34
C ALA A 36 0.77 -19.31 -14.77
N LYS A 37 0.60 -19.37 -13.44
CA LYS A 37 -0.71 -19.61 -12.81
C LYS A 37 -1.68 -18.45 -13.07
N LEU A 38 -1.24 -17.20 -12.86
CA LEU A 38 -2.07 -16.03 -13.15
C LEU A 38 -2.27 -15.85 -14.67
N ASN A 39 -1.22 -16.06 -15.48
CA ASN A 39 -1.32 -15.99 -16.94
C ASN A 39 -2.35 -16.97 -17.52
N ALA A 40 -2.49 -18.15 -16.95
CA ALA A 40 -3.51 -19.10 -17.40
C ALA A 40 -4.90 -18.48 -17.34
N ILE A 41 -5.24 -17.80 -16.24
CA ILE A 41 -6.53 -17.12 -16.07
C ILE A 41 -6.64 -15.90 -16.99
N LEU A 42 -5.61 -15.06 -17.02
CA LEU A 42 -5.62 -13.83 -17.83
C LEU A 42 -5.75 -14.11 -19.34
N THR A 43 -5.13 -15.18 -19.82
CA THR A 43 -5.22 -15.59 -21.23
C THR A 43 -6.59 -16.17 -21.56
N THR A 44 -7.18 -16.99 -20.68
CA THR A 44 -8.48 -17.64 -20.94
C THR A 44 -9.67 -16.71 -20.74
N THR A 45 -9.64 -15.87 -19.71
CA THR A 45 -10.79 -15.07 -19.28
C THR A 45 -10.77 -13.67 -19.91
N HIS A 46 -9.58 -13.11 -20.11
CA HIS A 46 -9.41 -11.71 -20.54
C HIS A 46 -8.70 -11.57 -21.89
N ASN A 47 -8.44 -12.70 -22.58
CA ASN A 47 -7.80 -12.74 -23.90
C ASN A 47 -6.44 -12.02 -23.96
N TRP A 48 -5.67 -12.08 -22.87
CA TRP A 48 -4.33 -11.50 -22.83
C TRP A 48 -3.33 -12.33 -23.65
N SER A 49 -2.33 -11.66 -24.22
CA SER A 49 -1.17 -12.37 -24.76
C SER A 49 -0.31 -12.95 -23.63
N PRO A 50 0.27 -14.15 -23.75
CA PRO A 50 1.05 -14.79 -22.69
C PRO A 50 2.25 -13.98 -22.17
N SER A 51 2.80 -13.08 -22.98
CA SER A 51 3.93 -12.21 -22.61
C SER A 51 3.54 -10.93 -21.89
N ARG A 52 2.25 -10.56 -21.86
CA ARG A 52 1.78 -9.26 -21.35
C ARG A 52 2.11 -9.09 -19.86
N LEU A 53 1.71 -10.05 -19.02
CA LEU A 53 1.97 -10.01 -17.58
C LEU A 53 3.48 -9.93 -17.28
N GLY A 54 4.29 -10.73 -17.97
CA GLY A 54 5.75 -10.74 -17.80
C GLY A 54 6.40 -9.40 -18.15
N ASN A 55 5.88 -8.71 -19.18
CA ASN A 55 6.35 -7.37 -19.53
C ASN A 55 5.99 -6.33 -18.45
N TYR A 56 4.85 -6.48 -17.78
CA TYR A 56 4.48 -5.62 -16.66
C TYR A 56 5.32 -5.89 -15.41
N GLU A 57 5.46 -7.14 -14.97
CA GLU A 57 6.26 -7.48 -13.78
C GLU A 57 7.74 -7.11 -13.92
N SER A 58 8.29 -7.19 -15.13
CA SER A 58 9.67 -6.78 -15.43
C SER A 58 9.85 -5.27 -15.59
N GLY A 59 8.75 -4.49 -15.57
CA GLY A 59 8.77 -3.05 -15.83
C GLY A 59 9.12 -2.69 -17.28
N TYR A 60 9.01 -3.62 -18.23
CA TYR A 60 9.21 -3.37 -19.66
C TYR A 60 8.08 -2.52 -20.26
N SER A 61 6.87 -2.64 -19.72
CA SER A 61 5.71 -1.82 -20.09
C SER A 61 4.94 -1.36 -18.86
N ILE A 62 4.24 -0.23 -18.98
CA ILE A 62 3.28 0.25 -17.98
C ILE A 62 1.91 -0.36 -18.32
N PRO A 63 1.20 -0.97 -17.37
CA PRO A 63 -0.16 -1.43 -17.60
C PRO A 63 -1.12 -0.27 -17.84
N GLY A 64 -2.10 -0.45 -18.73
CA GLY A 64 -3.22 0.48 -18.85
C GLY A 64 -4.17 0.37 -17.64
N PRO A 65 -5.06 1.35 -17.41
CA PRO A 65 -6.04 1.30 -16.32
C PRO A 65 -6.85 0.00 -16.29
N ASP A 66 -7.43 -0.41 -17.43
CA ASP A 66 -8.20 -1.64 -17.55
C ASP A 66 -7.37 -2.89 -17.20
N ASP A 67 -6.09 -2.91 -17.57
CA ASP A 67 -5.21 -4.04 -17.26
C ASP A 67 -4.91 -4.11 -15.75
N VAL A 68 -4.78 -2.95 -15.08
CA VAL A 68 -4.59 -2.88 -13.63
C VAL A 68 -5.84 -3.37 -12.90
N ASP A 69 -7.03 -2.99 -13.37
CA ASP A 69 -8.30 -3.43 -12.79
C ASP A 69 -8.49 -4.94 -12.92
N ILE A 70 -8.15 -5.51 -14.08
CA ILE A 70 -8.18 -6.96 -14.29
C ILE A 70 -7.21 -7.66 -13.33
N ILE A 71 -5.96 -7.18 -13.20
CA ILE A 71 -4.99 -7.78 -12.26
C ILE A 71 -5.53 -7.69 -10.83
N ALA A 72 -6.04 -6.53 -10.42
CA ALA A 72 -6.60 -6.30 -9.10
C ALA A 72 -7.74 -7.27 -8.79
N GLN A 73 -8.66 -7.44 -9.73
CA GLN A 73 -9.79 -8.38 -9.63
C GLN A 73 -9.31 -9.82 -9.43
N GLU A 74 -8.42 -10.32 -10.31
CA GLU A 74 -7.98 -11.71 -10.26
C GLU A 74 -7.11 -12.02 -9.04
N THR A 75 -6.35 -11.04 -8.56
CA THR A 75 -5.48 -11.19 -7.38
C THR A 75 -6.16 -10.86 -6.06
N GLY A 76 -7.39 -10.34 -6.10
CA GLY A 76 -8.10 -9.87 -4.91
C GLY A 76 -7.42 -8.67 -4.25
N THR A 77 -6.69 -7.86 -5.02
CA THR A 77 -5.95 -6.68 -4.54
C THR A 77 -6.61 -5.38 -5.00
N SER A 78 -6.09 -4.24 -4.55
CA SER A 78 -6.54 -2.91 -4.99
C SER A 78 -5.76 -2.44 -6.21
N ALA A 79 -6.49 -1.98 -7.23
CA ALA A 79 -5.93 -1.31 -8.40
C ALA A 79 -5.13 -0.05 -8.01
N CYS A 80 -5.61 0.70 -7.02
CA CYS A 80 -4.94 1.91 -6.53
C CYS A 80 -3.58 1.56 -5.92
N TRP A 81 -3.52 0.46 -5.15
CA TRP A 81 -2.26 0.02 -4.55
C TRP A 81 -1.28 -0.49 -5.59
N ILE A 82 -1.73 -1.29 -6.57
CA ILE A 82 -0.87 -1.75 -7.67
C ILE A 82 -0.24 -0.55 -8.40
N MET A 83 -1.06 0.44 -8.76
CA MET A 83 -0.62 1.54 -9.61
C MET A 83 0.22 2.57 -8.84
N PHE A 84 -0.20 2.93 -7.62
CA PHE A 84 0.38 4.07 -6.90
C PHE A 84 1.12 3.67 -5.62
N GLY A 85 0.97 2.43 -5.16
CA GLY A 85 1.44 2.02 -3.83
C GLY A 85 0.62 2.66 -2.71
N ALA A 86 -0.61 3.08 -3.03
CA ALA A 86 -1.50 3.83 -2.17
C ALA A 86 -2.82 3.10 -1.96
N GLY A 87 -3.41 3.24 -0.78
CA GLY A 87 -4.67 2.57 -0.41
C GLY A 87 -4.50 1.13 0.08
N PRO A 88 -5.61 0.43 0.39
CA PRO A 88 -5.59 -0.93 0.94
C PRO A 88 -5.00 -1.91 -0.06
N ILE A 89 -4.22 -2.89 0.39
CA ILE A 89 -3.58 -3.86 -0.51
C ILE A 89 -4.62 -4.84 -1.08
N GLY A 90 -5.58 -5.28 -0.26
CA GLY A 90 -6.68 -6.16 -0.67
C GLY A 90 -7.90 -5.41 -1.23
N SER A 91 -8.73 -6.11 -2.01
CA SER A 91 -10.04 -5.62 -2.47
C SER A 91 -11.06 -5.48 -1.33
N ARG A 92 -10.78 -6.13 -0.19
CA ARG A 92 -11.46 -5.82 1.07
C ARG A 92 -10.74 -4.65 1.70
N GLU A 93 -11.39 -3.50 1.70
CA GLU A 93 -10.89 -2.19 2.16
C GLU A 93 -10.36 -2.15 3.62
N ARG A 94 -10.29 -3.27 4.35
CA ARG A 94 -10.00 -3.33 5.80
C ARG A 94 -9.24 -4.58 6.24
N GLU A 95 -8.30 -5.07 5.44
CA GLU A 95 -7.41 -6.11 5.95
C GLU A 95 -6.41 -5.49 6.93
N ILE A 96 -6.48 -5.88 8.21
CA ILE A 96 -5.66 -5.32 9.30
C ILE A 96 -4.17 -5.30 8.93
N GLN A 97 -3.70 -6.31 8.20
CA GLN A 97 -2.33 -6.38 7.72
C GLN A 97 -1.97 -5.23 6.77
N ALA A 98 -2.85 -4.87 5.84
CA ALA A 98 -2.62 -3.77 4.91
C ALA A 98 -2.54 -2.43 5.63
N ILE A 99 -3.45 -2.21 6.59
CA ILE A 99 -3.45 -1.00 7.42
C ILE A 99 -2.16 -0.90 8.23
N ARG A 100 -1.76 -1.98 8.90
CA ARG A 100 -0.51 -2.03 9.67
C ARG A 100 0.72 -1.81 8.80
N HIS A 101 0.74 -2.38 7.59
CA HIS A 101 1.85 -2.18 6.65
C HIS A 101 1.97 -0.73 6.23
N GLN A 102 0.85 -0.11 5.81
CA GLN A 102 0.82 1.28 5.42
C GLN A 102 1.25 2.21 6.56
N ASN A 103 0.72 1.98 7.77
CA ASN A 103 1.10 2.71 8.97
C ASN A 103 2.59 2.55 9.28
N LEU A 104 3.16 1.35 9.08
CA LEU A 104 4.59 1.10 9.28
C LEU A 104 5.46 1.83 8.26
N VAL A 105 5.11 1.75 6.97
CA VAL A 105 5.83 2.44 5.90
C VAL A 105 5.87 3.94 6.19
N HIS A 106 4.71 4.55 6.46
CA HIS A 106 4.64 5.97 6.77
C HIS A 106 5.49 6.35 7.98
N THR A 107 5.39 5.56 9.05
CA THR A 107 6.22 5.74 10.27
C THR A 107 7.70 5.71 9.93
N VAL A 108 8.17 4.71 9.18
CA VAL A 108 9.59 4.57 8.82
C VAL A 108 10.03 5.70 7.89
N GLU A 109 9.19 6.12 6.94
CA GLU A 109 9.49 7.22 6.05
C GLU A 109 9.61 8.56 6.78
N SER A 110 8.84 8.79 7.85
CA SER A 110 8.97 9.99 8.69
C SER A 110 10.37 10.15 9.28
N PHE A 111 11.13 9.06 9.43
CA PHE A 111 12.50 9.05 9.93
C PHE A 111 13.58 9.11 8.84
N LYS A 112 13.24 9.22 7.55
CA LYS A 112 14.22 9.23 6.43
C LYS A 112 15.36 10.24 6.65
N ALA A 113 15.07 11.38 7.27
CA ALA A 113 16.05 12.43 7.57
C ALA A 113 16.54 12.43 9.04
N ASP A 114 15.92 11.64 9.93
CA ASP A 114 16.23 11.62 11.37
C ASP A 114 16.71 10.23 11.82
N GLN A 115 18.03 10.04 11.70
CA GLN A 115 18.70 8.81 12.13
C GLN A 115 18.68 8.62 13.66
N VAL A 116 18.57 9.70 14.44
CA VAL A 116 18.52 9.62 15.91
C VAL A 116 17.14 9.14 16.32
N GLY A 117 16.08 9.73 15.76
CA GLY A 117 14.70 9.30 15.93
C GLY A 117 14.48 7.86 15.48
N TYR A 118 15.06 7.45 14.34
CA TYR A 118 14.96 6.07 13.86
C TYR A 118 15.57 5.07 14.86
N ARG A 119 16.74 5.37 15.43
CA ARG A 119 17.37 4.51 16.46
C ARG A 119 16.52 4.44 17.72
N ALA A 120 16.01 5.57 18.21
CA ALA A 120 15.13 5.60 19.38
C ALA A 120 13.85 4.78 19.15
N PHE A 121 13.29 4.82 17.94
CA PHE A 121 12.15 3.99 17.54
C PHE A 121 12.49 2.48 17.58
N LEU A 122 13.63 2.07 17.04
CA LEU A 122 14.08 0.67 17.07
C LEU A 122 14.27 0.16 18.50
N ASP A 123 14.88 0.98 19.36
CA ASP A 123 15.10 0.66 20.77
C ASP A 123 13.77 0.53 21.52
N ALA A 124 12.84 1.49 21.32
CA ALA A 124 11.53 1.49 21.97
C ALA A 124 10.63 0.35 21.51
N THR A 125 10.76 -0.10 20.25
CA THR A 125 9.99 -1.22 19.71
C THR A 125 10.67 -2.58 19.91
N HIS A 126 11.89 -2.59 20.45
CA HIS A 126 12.73 -3.79 20.57
C HIS A 126 12.84 -4.58 19.26
N THR A 127 13.01 -3.86 18.13
CA THR A 127 13.05 -4.44 16.79
C THR A 127 14.36 -4.07 16.09
N SER A 128 14.89 -4.98 15.26
CA SER A 128 16.10 -4.72 14.48
C SER A 128 15.78 -3.98 13.17
N PRO A 129 16.73 -3.19 12.62
CA PRO A 129 16.58 -2.55 11.32
C PRO A 129 16.20 -3.54 10.22
N ALA A 130 16.87 -4.69 10.17
CA ALA A 130 16.59 -5.74 9.17
C ALA A 130 15.16 -6.29 9.26
N LYS A 131 14.59 -6.35 10.46
CA LYS A 131 13.23 -6.83 10.66
C LYS A 131 12.19 -5.77 10.26
N ILE A 132 12.45 -4.48 10.54
CA ILE A 132 11.62 -3.38 10.03
C ILE A 132 11.67 -3.35 8.50
N GLU A 133 12.86 -3.42 7.92
CA GLU A 133 13.04 -3.43 6.46
C GLU A 133 12.31 -4.60 5.81
N LEU A 134 12.32 -5.78 6.44
CA LEU A 134 11.56 -6.93 5.95
C LEU A 134 10.05 -6.64 5.92
N PHE A 135 9.48 -6.02 6.96
CA PHE A 135 8.06 -5.67 6.96
C PHE A 135 7.74 -4.56 5.97
N VAL A 136 8.62 -3.55 5.84
CA VAL A 136 8.43 -2.43 4.90
C VAL A 136 8.48 -2.91 3.45
N SER A 137 9.45 -3.75 3.12
CA SER A 137 9.66 -4.28 1.77
C SER A 137 8.66 -5.38 1.37
N ASP A 138 8.09 -6.09 2.33
CA ASP A 138 7.10 -7.15 2.08
C ASP A 138 5.77 -6.86 2.80
N PRO A 139 4.83 -6.16 2.13
CA PRO A 139 3.46 -5.99 2.61
C PRO A 139 2.70 -7.26 3.02
N GLY A 140 3.08 -8.44 2.50
CA GLY A 140 2.49 -9.72 2.88
C GLY A 140 3.02 -10.27 4.20
N LYS A 141 4.14 -9.72 4.71
CA LYS A 141 4.75 -10.20 5.95
C LYS A 141 3.90 -9.79 7.16
N PRO A 142 3.31 -10.74 7.91
CA PRO A 142 2.34 -10.41 8.96
C PRO A 142 2.96 -9.57 10.08
N ILE A 143 2.45 -8.35 10.26
CA ILE A 143 2.75 -7.51 11.41
C ILE A 143 1.80 -7.94 12.51
N GLY A 144 2.26 -8.88 13.34
CA GLY A 144 1.47 -9.44 14.44
C GLY A 144 1.19 -8.42 15.55
N ASP A 145 0.17 -8.70 16.35
CA ASP A 145 -0.33 -7.80 17.41
C ASP A 145 0.76 -7.32 18.35
N ARG A 146 1.72 -8.20 18.69
CA ARG A 146 2.84 -7.86 19.56
C ARG A 146 3.62 -6.66 19.04
N ILE A 147 3.97 -6.66 17.75
CA ILE A 147 4.75 -5.59 17.13
C ILE A 147 3.89 -4.33 17.01
N ALA A 148 2.65 -4.48 16.56
CA ALA A 148 1.70 -3.36 16.48
C ALA A 148 1.55 -2.66 17.84
N ARG A 149 1.35 -3.41 18.94
CA ARG A 149 1.26 -2.85 20.29
C ARG A 149 2.55 -2.18 20.76
N GLN A 150 3.71 -2.74 20.41
CA GLN A 150 5.00 -2.15 20.75
C GLN A 150 5.19 -0.81 20.06
N ILE A 151 4.80 -0.71 18.79
CA ILE A 151 4.81 0.54 18.03
C ILE A 151 3.86 1.57 18.67
N GLU A 152 2.60 1.19 18.93
CA GLU A 152 1.64 2.09 19.60
C GLU A 152 2.18 2.64 20.92
N LYS A 153 2.81 1.78 21.74
CA LYS A 153 3.41 2.17 23.00
C LYS A 153 4.61 3.11 22.81
N ALA A 154 5.47 2.85 21.82
CA ALA A 154 6.63 3.69 21.52
C ALA A 154 6.21 5.13 21.15
N PHE A 155 5.07 5.28 20.48
CA PHE A 155 4.51 6.58 20.09
C PHE A 155 3.51 7.16 21.10
N GLY A 156 3.27 6.49 22.23
CA GLY A 156 2.26 6.91 23.21
C GLY A 156 0.82 6.93 22.66
N LYS A 157 0.54 6.15 21.61
CA LYS A 157 -0.77 6.04 20.98
C LYS A 157 -1.64 5.01 21.68
N ARG A 158 -2.96 5.11 21.49
CA ARG A 158 -3.93 4.19 22.10
C ARG A 158 -3.83 2.79 21.50
N LYS A 159 -4.22 1.78 22.29
CA LYS A 159 -4.38 0.42 21.79
C LYS A 159 -5.41 0.40 20.66
N GLY A 160 -5.01 -0.08 19.49
CA GLY A 160 -5.84 -0.25 18.30
C GLY A 160 -5.52 0.79 17.24
N TRP A 161 -4.77 1.84 17.61
CA TRP A 161 -4.36 2.89 16.69
C TRP A 161 -3.69 2.32 15.45
N PHE A 162 -2.73 1.39 15.59
CA PHE A 162 -2.00 0.85 14.44
C PHE A 162 -2.84 -0.06 13.53
N ASP A 163 -4.03 -0.45 13.97
CA ASP A 163 -5.01 -1.23 13.19
C ASP A 163 -6.03 -0.35 12.48
N GLU A 164 -6.01 0.95 12.76
CA GLU A 164 -6.90 1.92 12.15
C GLU A 164 -6.22 2.59 10.96
N GLN A 165 -7.01 2.81 9.92
CA GLN A 165 -6.57 3.60 8.79
C GLN A 165 -6.42 5.05 9.24
N HIS A 166 -5.22 5.59 9.09
CA HIS A 166 -4.95 7.01 9.31
C HIS A 166 -4.90 7.73 7.97
N ILE A 167 -5.53 8.89 7.94
CA ILE A 167 -5.81 9.64 6.71
C ILE A 167 -4.52 10.31 6.22
N ASP A 168 -3.71 10.84 7.12
CA ASP A 168 -2.35 11.33 6.86
C ASP A 168 -1.39 10.24 6.37
N HIS A 169 -1.62 8.99 6.74
CA HIS A 169 -0.88 7.84 6.21
C HIS A 169 -1.42 7.37 4.85
N ASP A 170 -2.55 7.90 4.38
CA ASP A 170 -3.14 7.61 3.08
C ASP A 170 -2.64 8.58 2.00
N PRO A 171 -1.86 8.12 1.00
CA PRO A 171 -1.41 8.97 -0.09
C PRO A 171 -2.56 9.53 -0.94
N LEU A 172 -3.74 8.90 -0.94
CA LEU A 172 -4.93 9.49 -1.58
C LEU A 172 -5.36 10.76 -0.87
N CYS A 173 -5.17 10.84 0.44
CA CYS A 173 -5.61 11.99 1.20
C CYS A 173 -4.78 13.24 0.94
N ALA A 174 -3.53 13.10 0.50
CA ALA A 174 -2.71 14.21 0.03
C ALA A 174 -3.34 14.97 -1.17
N ARG A 175 -4.36 14.39 -1.83
CA ARG A 175 -5.10 15.03 -2.92
C ARG A 175 -6.31 15.85 -2.45
N PHE A 176 -6.72 15.71 -1.18
CA PHE A 176 -7.79 16.54 -0.62
C PHE A 176 -7.26 17.94 -0.24
N PRO A 177 -8.13 18.97 -0.27
CA PRO A 177 -7.79 20.29 0.26
C PRO A 177 -7.30 20.24 1.71
N ASP A 178 -6.42 21.16 2.08
CA ASP A 178 -5.73 21.18 3.38
C ASP A 178 -6.72 21.19 4.55
N GLU A 179 -7.81 21.93 4.42
CA GLU A 179 -8.86 22.06 5.43
C GLU A 179 -9.60 20.74 5.67
N LEU A 180 -9.82 19.98 4.58
CA LEU A 180 -10.45 18.67 4.67
C LEU A 180 -9.48 17.65 5.29
N ARG A 181 -8.19 17.72 4.95
CA ARG A 181 -7.14 16.90 5.55
C ARG A 181 -7.05 17.16 7.05
N GLU A 182 -7.04 18.42 7.46
CA GLU A 182 -7.01 18.82 8.88
C GLU A 182 -8.22 18.26 9.65
N LEU A 183 -9.44 18.47 9.14
CA LEU A 183 -10.67 17.96 9.76
C LEU A 183 -10.65 16.44 9.94
N MET A 184 -10.19 15.74 8.90
CA MET A 184 -10.07 14.30 8.88
C MET A 184 -9.01 13.77 9.85
N THR A 185 -7.86 14.45 9.96
CA THR A 185 -6.81 14.13 10.94
C THR A 185 -7.35 14.28 12.35
N ILE A 186 -7.98 15.43 12.67
CA ILE A 186 -8.61 15.69 13.97
C ILE A 186 -9.59 14.55 14.32
N TYR A 187 -10.46 14.17 13.38
CA TYR A 187 -11.43 13.09 13.58
C TYR A 187 -10.75 11.74 13.87
N SER A 188 -9.65 11.41 13.18
CA SER A 188 -8.95 10.14 13.35
C SER A 188 -8.26 10.01 14.73
N GLU A 189 -7.79 11.12 15.28
CA GLU A 189 -7.11 11.17 16.58
C GLU A 189 -8.05 11.15 17.78
N GLN A 190 -9.33 11.51 17.59
CA GLN A 190 -10.33 11.46 18.67
C GLN A 190 -10.67 10.04 19.12
N ASP A 191 -11.11 9.93 20.38
CA ASP A 191 -11.79 8.73 20.88
C ASP A 191 -13.24 8.64 20.36
N GLU A 192 -13.95 7.55 20.71
CA GLU A 192 -15.31 7.30 20.21
C GLU A 192 -16.28 8.45 20.56
N ARG A 193 -16.13 9.03 21.75
CA ARG A 193 -16.95 10.15 22.20
C ARG A 193 -16.66 11.42 21.40
N GLY A 194 -15.38 11.75 21.21
CA GLY A 194 -14.94 12.91 20.43
C GLY A 194 -15.37 12.82 18.98
N ARG A 195 -15.26 11.63 18.35
CA ARG A 195 -15.76 11.39 16.98
C ARG A 195 -17.25 11.64 16.84
N LYS A 196 -18.06 11.13 17.79
CA LYS A 196 -19.52 11.34 17.79
C LYS A 196 -19.88 12.81 17.92
N LEU A 197 -19.19 13.54 18.80
CA LEU A 197 -19.42 14.98 19.00
C LEU A 197 -19.05 15.78 17.74
N LEU A 198 -17.90 15.48 17.13
CA LEU A 198 -17.43 16.18 15.93
C LEU A 198 -18.41 16.00 14.75
N LEU A 199 -18.95 14.80 14.58
CA LEU A 199 -20.01 14.53 13.59
C LEU A 199 -21.33 15.24 13.93
N GLN A 200 -21.71 15.36 15.20
CA GLN A 200 -22.90 16.11 15.60
C GLN A 200 -22.76 17.59 15.29
N VAL A 201 -21.60 18.18 15.58
CA VAL A 201 -21.31 19.58 15.25
C VAL A 201 -21.37 19.79 13.74
N ALA A 202 -20.68 18.97 12.94
CA ALA A 202 -20.72 19.08 11.48
C ALA A 202 -22.16 18.98 10.94
N ARG A 203 -22.97 18.05 11.46
CA ARG A 203 -24.38 17.95 11.04
C ARG A 203 -25.23 19.15 11.46
N ALA A 204 -24.92 19.78 12.58
CA ALA A 204 -25.64 20.97 13.04
C ALA A 204 -25.27 22.23 12.24
N THR A 205 -24.07 22.28 11.66
CA THR A 205 -23.56 23.47 10.97
C THR A 205 -23.55 23.36 9.44
N LEU A 206 -23.63 22.15 8.87
CA LEU A 206 -23.57 21.90 7.42
C LEU A 206 -24.94 21.57 6.79
N VAL A 207 -26.03 21.59 7.56
CA VAL A 207 -27.39 21.47 7.03
C VAL A 207 -27.88 22.87 6.69
N GLU A 208 -27.72 23.26 5.43
CA GLU A 208 -28.60 24.21 4.74
C GLU A 208 -29.50 23.44 3.76
#